data_AF-A0A2G9N0K5-F1
#
_entry.id   AF-A0A2G9N0K5-F1
#
_cell.length_a   1.000
_cell.length_b   1.000
_cell.length_c   1.000
_cell.angle_alpha   90.00
_cell.angle_beta   90.00
_cell.angle_gamma   90.00
#
_symmetry.space_group_name_H-M   'P 1'
#
loop_
_entity.id
_entity.type
_entity.pdbx_description
1 polymer ?
#
loop_
_entity_poly.entity_id
_entity_poly.type
_entity_poly.pdbx_seq_one_letter_code
_entity_poly.pdbx_strand_id
1 'polypeptide(L)'
;MGYFVSYYDYYQPESYIPQSDTYIEKDAQVNEKIERLRLAATAALAGGEPCIIVATVSCIYGIGSPEEWKKMTFEIRKGARIARSSFLAKLVSMQYERNDMALSSGKFRAKGDTIEIMPSYSEEVVRVSLSGDGVESITIMDGQNRKMISTPSSFILFPAKHYLVPEGQREKAIKEIEAELEQRLPEMEEMSAYRLKTRTKYDLELIKEIGYCNGIENYSRHFDGRNPGEPPYCLLDYLPKDALVVIDESHVTLPQLHGMQKGDRSRKKALIDYGFRLPSAYDNRPLTFEEFEGKLKGKSAIFVSATPAEYERTRSSQIVEQLVRPTGLLDPSVEVRPTFGQVEDLIKEVKNRAEAGERTLVTTLTKRMAEDLAERLVSEGVKARYLHAEIETLQRSEIIRQLRLGEFDCLVGINLLREGLDLPEVSLVAIFDADKQGFL
;
A
#
# COMPACT_ATOMS: atom_id res chain seq x y z
N MET A 1 10.75 -7.22 11.46
CA MET A 1 10.44 -6.08 10.57
C MET A 1 9.35 -6.55 9.61
N GLY A 2 8.26 -5.80 9.47
CA GLY A 2 7.13 -6.13 8.58
C GLY A 2 6.93 -5.07 7.50
N TYR A 3 6.22 -5.44 6.43
CA TYR A 3 5.94 -4.56 5.29
C TYR A 3 4.44 -4.50 5.03
N PHE A 4 3.90 -3.30 4.88
CA PHE A 4 2.48 -3.08 4.61
C PHE A 4 2.29 -2.09 3.46
N VAL A 5 2.33 -2.63 2.24
CA VAL A 5 2.19 -1.87 0.99
C VAL A 5 1.02 -2.41 0.18
N SER A 6 0.63 -1.74 -0.91
CA SER A 6 -0.39 -2.28 -1.82
C SER A 6 0.02 -3.67 -2.30
N TYR A 7 -0.88 -4.64 -2.21
CA TYR A 7 -0.64 -6.01 -2.68
C TYR A 7 -0.97 -6.19 -4.16
N TYR A 8 -1.27 -5.11 -4.89
CA TYR A 8 -1.54 -5.18 -6.31
C TYR A 8 -0.27 -4.89 -7.11
N ASP A 9 0.13 -5.82 -7.99
CA ASP A 9 1.16 -5.57 -9.01
C ASP A 9 0.61 -4.65 -10.11
N TYR A 10 -0.67 -4.83 -10.43
CA TYR A 10 -1.44 -3.99 -11.33
C TYR A 10 -2.81 -3.71 -10.72
N TYR A 11 -3.27 -2.46 -10.82
CA TYR A 11 -4.57 -2.07 -10.32
C TYR A 11 -5.18 -0.96 -11.18
N GLN A 12 -6.30 -1.27 -11.81
CA GLN A 12 -7.18 -0.34 -12.48
C GLN A 12 -8.48 -0.21 -11.65
N PRO A 13 -8.77 0.98 -11.10
CA PRO A 13 -9.99 1.17 -10.36
C PRO A 13 -11.21 1.21 -11.30
N GLU A 14 -12.35 0.74 -10.79
CA GLU A 14 -13.64 0.99 -11.42
C GLU A 14 -13.85 2.51 -11.59
N SER A 15 -14.25 2.95 -12.78
CA SER A 15 -14.53 4.36 -13.03
C SER A 15 -15.51 4.55 -14.18
N TYR A 16 -16.11 5.73 -14.24
CA TYR A 16 -17.01 6.12 -15.31
C TYR A 16 -16.64 7.53 -15.78
N ILE A 17 -16.48 7.70 -17.09
CA ILE A 17 -16.10 8.96 -17.72
C ILE A 17 -17.34 9.50 -18.46
N PRO A 18 -18.06 10.49 -17.88
CA PRO A 18 -19.32 10.96 -18.46
C PRO A 18 -19.17 11.58 -19.84
N GLN A 19 -18.04 12.24 -20.13
CA GLN A 19 -17.82 12.92 -21.41
C GLN A 19 -17.78 11.96 -22.61
N SER A 20 -17.37 10.71 -22.38
CA SER A 20 -17.24 9.68 -23.42
C SER A 20 -18.18 8.49 -23.21
N ASP A 21 -19.11 8.57 -22.24
CA ASP A 21 -20.00 7.48 -21.80
C ASP A 21 -19.25 6.15 -21.64
N THR A 22 -18.04 6.21 -21.08
CA THR A 22 -17.15 5.05 -20.97
C THR A 22 -17.12 4.53 -19.55
N TYR A 23 -17.62 3.31 -19.36
CA TYR A 23 -17.46 2.56 -18.12
C TYR A 23 -16.19 1.71 -18.19
N ILE A 24 -15.34 1.85 -17.18
CA ILE A 24 -14.08 1.15 -17.04
C ILE A 24 -14.23 0.16 -15.90
N GLU A 25 -14.11 -1.13 -16.22
CA GLU A 25 -14.16 -2.20 -15.24
C GLU A 25 -12.93 -2.19 -14.32
N LYS A 26 -13.15 -2.65 -13.09
CA LYS A 26 -12.05 -2.94 -12.17
C LYS A 26 -11.27 -4.12 -12.71
N ASP A 27 -9.97 -3.94 -12.87
CA ASP A 27 -9.03 -5.00 -13.18
C ASP A 27 -7.84 -4.91 -12.21
N ALA A 28 -7.40 -6.05 -11.69
CA ALA A 28 -6.37 -6.06 -10.67
C ALA A 28 -5.64 -7.40 -10.61
N GLN A 29 -4.32 -7.34 -10.41
CA GLN A 29 -3.48 -8.49 -10.21
C GLN A 29 -2.88 -8.47 -8.80
N VAL A 30 -3.23 -9.48 -8.00
CA VAL A 30 -2.75 -9.63 -6.62
C VAL A 30 -1.39 -10.32 -6.59
N ASN A 31 -0.47 -9.75 -5.81
CA ASN A 31 0.81 -10.32 -5.46
C ASN A 31 0.71 -11.06 -4.12
N GLU A 32 0.65 -12.39 -4.19
CA GLU A 32 0.51 -13.25 -3.00
C GLU A 32 1.62 -13.04 -1.97
N LYS A 33 2.85 -12.71 -2.42
CA LYS A 33 3.98 -12.47 -1.53
C LYS A 33 3.77 -11.20 -0.71
N ILE A 34 3.28 -10.13 -1.33
CA ILE A 34 2.98 -8.87 -0.63
C ILE A 34 1.76 -9.04 0.28
N GLU A 35 0.71 -9.74 -0.16
CA GLU A 35 -0.45 -10.04 0.69
C GLU A 35 -0.04 -10.77 1.97
N ARG A 36 0.82 -11.79 1.85
CA ARG A 36 1.41 -12.49 3.00
C ARG A 36 2.19 -11.56 3.92
N LEU A 37 3.01 -10.64 3.37
CA LEU A 37 3.74 -9.66 4.17
C LEU A 37 2.80 -8.72 4.94
N ARG A 38 1.68 -8.31 4.35
CA ARG A 38 0.65 -7.50 5.02
C ARG A 38 -0.01 -8.26 6.17
N LEU A 39 -0.36 -9.53 5.94
CA LEU A 39 -0.95 -10.38 6.98
C LEU A 39 0.07 -10.63 8.10
N ALA A 40 1.35 -10.81 7.77
CA ALA A 40 2.42 -10.92 8.75
C ALA A 40 2.60 -9.65 9.58
N ALA A 41 2.47 -8.47 8.97
CA ALA A 41 2.53 -7.19 9.68
C ALA A 41 1.39 -7.07 10.71
N THR A 42 0.15 -7.38 10.34
CA THR A 42 -0.99 -7.34 11.27
C THR A 42 -0.93 -8.43 12.32
N ALA A 43 -0.44 -9.63 11.97
CA ALA A 43 -0.21 -10.72 12.92
C ALA A 43 0.86 -10.35 13.96
N ALA A 44 1.97 -9.72 13.54
CA ALA A 44 3.02 -9.25 14.44
C ALA A 44 2.48 -8.21 15.43
N LEU A 45 1.71 -7.23 14.95
CA LEU A 45 1.05 -6.24 15.81
C LEU A 45 0.09 -6.89 16.82
N ALA A 46 -0.72 -7.86 16.36
CA ALA A 46 -1.67 -8.57 17.22
C ALA A 46 -0.99 -9.51 18.24
N GLY A 47 0.17 -10.06 17.88
CA GLY A 47 0.99 -10.92 18.74
C GLY A 47 1.70 -10.18 19.87
N GLY A 48 1.86 -8.86 19.74
CA GLY A 48 2.46 -8.00 20.78
C GLY A 48 3.99 -8.08 20.85
N GLU A 49 4.63 -8.75 19.90
CA GLU A 49 6.09 -8.75 19.81
C GLU A 49 6.59 -7.38 19.33
N PRO A 50 7.74 -6.89 19.85
CA PRO A 50 8.35 -5.65 19.34
C PRO A 50 8.59 -5.75 17.84
N CYS A 51 7.93 -4.88 17.07
CA CYS A 51 8.03 -4.89 15.62
C CYS A 51 8.11 -3.46 15.05
N ILE A 52 8.71 -3.37 13.86
CA ILE A 52 8.71 -2.17 13.03
C ILE A 52 7.98 -2.54 11.74
N ILE A 53 6.95 -1.79 11.40
CA ILE A 53 6.19 -1.96 10.16
C ILE A 53 6.49 -0.78 9.23
N VAL A 54 7.06 -1.06 8.07
CA VAL A 54 7.25 -0.07 7.00
C VAL A 54 6.02 -0.12 6.12
N ALA A 55 5.32 1.00 5.98
CA ALA A 55 4.06 1.06 5.24
C ALA A 55 4.05 2.23 4.24
N THR A 56 3.35 2.05 3.13
CA THR A 56 2.95 3.17 2.25
C THR A 56 1.63 3.76 2.75
N VAL A 57 1.07 4.72 2.02
CA VAL A 57 -0.31 5.22 2.24
C VAL A 57 -1.38 4.12 2.26
N SER A 58 -1.06 2.88 1.90
CA SER A 58 -1.94 1.74 2.15
C SER A 58 -2.33 1.58 3.63
N CYS A 59 -1.55 2.13 4.58
CA CYS A 59 -1.87 2.09 6.01
C CYS A 59 -3.16 2.83 6.39
N ILE A 60 -3.64 3.78 5.56
CA ILE A 60 -4.90 4.51 5.77
C ILE A 60 -6.07 3.95 4.96
N TYR A 61 -5.86 2.85 4.23
CA TYR A 61 -6.93 2.16 3.52
C TYR A 61 -7.61 1.12 4.41
N GLY A 62 -8.88 0.85 4.09
CA GLY A 62 -9.70 -0.13 4.75
C GLY A 62 -9.03 -1.51 4.86
N ILE A 63 -9.08 -2.08 6.06
CA ILE A 63 -8.92 -3.52 6.34
C ILE A 63 -9.99 -3.94 7.36
N GLY A 64 -10.13 -5.24 7.62
CA GLY A 64 -11.11 -5.72 8.60
C GLY A 64 -10.82 -5.24 10.02
N SER A 65 -11.88 -5.20 10.84
CA SER A 65 -11.80 -4.78 12.25
C SER A 65 -10.75 -5.59 13.03
N PRO A 66 -9.81 -4.94 13.74
CA PRO A 66 -8.83 -5.63 14.56
C PRO A 66 -9.47 -6.46 15.66
N GLU A 67 -10.60 -6.01 16.21
CA GLU A 67 -11.32 -6.73 17.25
C GLU A 67 -11.93 -8.03 16.72
N GLU A 68 -12.61 -7.98 15.58
CA GLU A 68 -13.20 -9.17 14.95
C GLU A 68 -12.12 -10.13 14.45
N TRP A 69 -11.05 -9.60 13.87
CA TRP A 69 -9.90 -10.38 13.44
C TRP A 69 -9.24 -11.11 14.63
N LYS A 70 -9.09 -10.42 15.76
CA LYS A 70 -8.57 -11.01 17.00
C LYS A 70 -9.53 -12.05 17.61
N LYS A 71 -10.85 -11.81 17.61
CA LYS A 71 -11.86 -12.78 18.08
C LYS A 71 -11.85 -14.09 17.28
N MET A 72 -11.52 -14.01 16.00
CA MET A 72 -11.43 -15.18 15.11
C MET A 72 -10.11 -15.95 15.24
N THR A 73 -9.13 -15.42 15.98
CA THR A 73 -7.86 -16.09 16.26
C THR A 73 -8.09 -17.38 17.03
N PHE A 74 -7.30 -18.41 16.73
CA PHE A 74 -7.41 -19.72 17.34
C PHE A 74 -6.10 -20.13 18.01
N GLU A 75 -6.13 -20.25 19.33
CA GLU A 75 -4.99 -20.74 20.10
C GLU A 75 -5.02 -22.27 20.19
N ILE A 76 -4.04 -22.90 19.56
CA ILE A 76 -3.83 -24.34 19.59
C ILE A 76 -2.89 -24.63 20.76
N ARG A 77 -3.33 -25.41 21.75
CA ARG A 77 -2.49 -25.80 22.90
C ARG A 77 -2.33 -27.31 22.97
N LYS A 78 -1.11 -27.78 23.25
CA LYS A 78 -0.87 -29.18 23.57
C LYS A 78 -1.74 -29.61 24.76
N GLY A 79 -2.41 -30.75 24.64
CA GLY A 79 -3.34 -31.28 25.63
C GLY A 79 -4.76 -30.70 25.58
N ALA A 80 -5.03 -29.69 24.74
CA ALA A 80 -6.39 -29.17 24.58
C ALA A 80 -7.29 -30.23 23.94
N ARG A 81 -8.53 -30.33 24.44
CA ARG A 81 -9.53 -31.22 23.87
C ARG A 81 -10.27 -30.52 22.73
N ILE A 82 -10.18 -31.08 21.52
CA ILE A 82 -10.90 -30.63 20.35
C ILE A 82 -11.14 -31.81 19.41
N ALA A 83 -12.40 -32.04 19.06
CA ALA A 83 -12.76 -33.02 18.05
C ALA A 83 -12.19 -32.58 16.69
N ARG A 84 -11.67 -33.55 15.92
CA ARG A 84 -11.07 -33.29 14.61
C ARG A 84 -11.99 -32.50 13.69
N SER A 85 -13.27 -32.86 13.61
CA SER A 85 -14.27 -32.15 12.79
C SER A 85 -14.42 -30.69 13.19
N SER A 86 -14.46 -30.39 14.49
CA SER A 86 -14.53 -29.04 15.03
C SER A 86 -13.26 -28.23 14.72
N PHE A 87 -12.08 -28.87 14.78
CA PHE A 87 -10.83 -28.24 14.38
C PHE A 87 -10.87 -27.82 12.90
N LEU A 88 -11.28 -28.73 12.01
CA LEU A 88 -11.37 -28.43 10.58
C LEU A 88 -12.40 -27.34 10.28
N ALA A 89 -13.56 -27.37 10.95
CA ALA A 89 -14.59 -26.34 10.81
C ALA A 89 -14.07 -24.96 11.26
N LYS A 90 -13.29 -24.91 12.36
CA LYS A 90 -12.66 -23.68 12.83
C LYS A 90 -11.68 -23.11 11.80
N LEU A 91 -10.86 -23.94 11.16
CA LEU A 91 -9.96 -23.50 10.09
C LEU A 91 -10.71 -22.89 8.91
N VAL A 92 -11.81 -23.53 8.48
CA VAL A 92 -12.66 -23.01 7.40
C VAL A 92 -13.30 -21.68 7.79
N SER A 93 -13.81 -21.53 9.03
CA SER A 93 -14.34 -20.25 9.52
C SER A 93 -13.29 -19.12 9.52
N MET A 94 -12.03 -19.49 9.69
CA MET A 94 -10.88 -18.58 9.63
C MET A 94 -10.38 -18.33 8.20
N GLN A 95 -11.15 -18.73 7.19
CA GLN A 95 -10.86 -18.56 5.75
C GLN A 95 -9.69 -19.40 5.23
N TYR A 96 -9.30 -20.48 5.92
CA TYR A 96 -8.35 -21.43 5.37
C TYR A 96 -9.03 -22.41 4.42
N GLU A 97 -8.40 -22.68 3.28
CA GLU A 97 -8.90 -23.62 2.28
C GLU A 97 -8.32 -25.03 2.51
N ARG A 98 -9.16 -26.06 2.41
CA ARG A 98 -8.68 -27.44 2.46
C ARG A 98 -8.12 -27.86 1.10
N ASN A 99 -6.86 -28.28 1.07
CA ASN A 99 -6.24 -28.85 -0.14
C ASN A 99 -5.32 -30.01 0.22
N ASP A 100 -5.81 -31.23 0.05
CA ASP A 100 -5.08 -32.44 0.45
C ASP A 100 -3.91 -32.78 -0.51
N MET A 101 -3.89 -32.22 -1.72
CA MET A 101 -2.86 -32.45 -2.73
C MET A 101 -1.65 -31.53 -2.53
N ALA A 102 -1.89 -30.22 -2.48
CA ALA A 102 -0.85 -29.19 -2.43
C ALA A 102 -1.10 -28.27 -1.23
N LEU A 103 -0.13 -28.25 -0.31
CA LEU A 103 -0.15 -27.33 0.83
C LEU A 103 0.57 -26.04 0.42
N SER A 104 -0.17 -24.93 0.43
CA SER A 104 0.32 -23.58 0.12
C SER A 104 -0.24 -22.58 1.12
N SER A 105 0.24 -21.33 1.07
CA SER A 105 -0.20 -20.23 1.94
C SER A 105 -1.73 -20.16 2.06
N GLY A 106 -2.24 -20.05 3.29
CA GLY A 106 -3.68 -19.98 3.56
C GLY A 106 -4.42 -21.30 3.40
N LYS A 107 -3.71 -22.42 3.21
CA LYS A 107 -4.32 -23.75 3.06
C LYS A 107 -3.97 -24.69 4.19
N PHE A 108 -4.79 -25.72 4.36
CA PHE A 108 -4.51 -26.85 5.23
C PHE A 108 -4.82 -28.18 4.55
N ARG A 109 -4.21 -29.25 5.07
CA ARG A 109 -4.54 -30.62 4.70
C ARG A 109 -4.65 -31.50 5.92
N ALA A 110 -5.44 -32.56 5.81
CA ALA A 110 -5.64 -33.50 6.91
C ALA A 110 -5.36 -34.94 6.45
N LYS A 111 -4.38 -35.59 7.06
CA LYS A 111 -3.98 -36.98 6.78
C LYS A 111 -4.02 -37.79 8.08
N GLY A 112 -5.02 -38.67 8.19
CA GLY A 112 -5.32 -39.36 9.45
C GLY A 112 -5.55 -38.35 10.58
N ASP A 113 -4.80 -38.52 11.66
CA ASP A 113 -4.85 -37.67 12.86
C ASP A 113 -3.91 -36.46 12.79
N THR A 114 -3.21 -36.27 11.66
CA THR A 114 -2.32 -35.12 11.46
C THR A 114 -3.00 -34.07 10.58
N ILE A 115 -3.01 -32.84 11.06
CA ILE A 115 -3.46 -31.66 10.32
C ILE A 115 -2.24 -30.78 10.07
N GLU A 116 -1.97 -30.45 8.83
CA GLU A 116 -0.90 -29.53 8.45
C GLU A 116 -1.51 -28.25 7.89
N ILE A 117 -1.07 -27.11 8.41
CA ILE A 117 -1.58 -25.79 8.08
C ILE A 117 -0.40 -24.96 7.62
N MET A 118 -0.53 -24.24 6.52
CA MET A 118 0.42 -23.22 6.12
C MET A 118 -0.25 -21.85 6.36
N PRO A 119 0.09 -21.16 7.47
CA PRO A 119 -0.49 -19.87 7.81
C PRO A 119 -0.32 -18.87 6.66
N SER A 120 -1.33 -18.03 6.40
CA SER A 120 -1.27 -17.09 5.27
C SER A 120 -0.25 -15.96 5.43
N TYR A 121 0.34 -15.85 6.63
CA TYR A 121 1.34 -14.87 7.03
C TYR A 121 2.73 -15.48 7.28
N SER A 122 2.93 -16.76 6.98
CA SER A 122 4.19 -17.47 7.24
C SER A 122 4.64 -18.30 6.05
N GLU A 123 5.94 -18.60 5.98
CA GLU A 123 6.51 -19.61 5.09
C GLU A 123 6.65 -20.98 5.76
N GLU A 124 6.34 -21.05 7.05
CA GLU A 124 6.41 -22.26 7.84
C GLU A 124 5.11 -23.05 7.78
N VAL A 125 5.20 -24.33 8.11
CA VAL A 125 4.06 -25.22 8.22
C VAL A 125 3.90 -25.66 9.66
N VAL A 126 2.69 -25.44 10.17
CA VAL A 126 2.25 -25.87 11.49
C VAL A 126 1.59 -27.22 11.35
N ARG A 127 2.23 -28.26 11.88
CA ARG A 127 1.68 -29.61 11.98
C ARG A 127 1.10 -29.81 13.38
N VAL A 128 -0.17 -30.14 13.44
CA VAL A 128 -0.90 -30.50 14.64
C VAL A 128 -1.23 -31.99 14.56
N SER A 129 -0.70 -32.78 15.50
CA SER A 129 -1.05 -34.19 15.63
C SER A 129 -2.09 -34.34 16.73
N LEU A 130 -3.16 -35.06 16.42
CA LEU A 130 -4.25 -35.37 17.34
C LEU A 130 -4.12 -36.81 17.84
N SER A 131 -4.62 -37.06 19.05
CA SER A 131 -4.77 -38.40 19.62
C SER A 131 -6.16 -38.47 20.28
N GLY A 132 -7.08 -39.23 19.66
CA GLY A 132 -8.50 -39.15 19.97
C GLY A 132 -9.03 -37.72 19.78
N ASP A 133 -9.59 -37.14 20.85
CA ASP A 133 -10.10 -35.76 20.86
C ASP A 133 -9.12 -34.76 21.49
N GLY A 134 -7.82 -35.06 21.54
CA GLY A 134 -6.80 -34.21 22.16
C GLY A 134 -5.68 -33.80 21.20
N VAL A 135 -5.17 -32.58 21.34
CA VAL A 135 -3.93 -32.16 20.66
C VAL A 135 -2.72 -32.83 21.33
N GLU A 136 -2.07 -33.75 20.64
CA GLU A 136 -0.91 -34.48 21.14
C GLU A 136 0.39 -33.67 21.00
N SER A 137 0.61 -33.07 19.83
CA SER A 137 1.80 -32.25 19.58
C SER A 137 1.56 -31.17 18.53
N ILE A 138 2.36 -30.12 18.63
CA ILE A 138 2.44 -29.03 17.67
C ILE A 138 3.89 -28.98 17.20
N THR A 139 4.10 -29.06 15.89
CA THR A 139 5.43 -29.02 15.27
C THR A 139 5.45 -27.93 14.20
N ILE A 140 6.42 -27.02 14.29
CA ILE A 140 6.70 -26.03 13.25
C ILE A 140 7.78 -26.60 12.33
N MET A 141 7.55 -26.53 11.03
CA MET A 141 8.46 -27.04 10.00
C MET A 141 8.70 -25.98 8.93
N ASP A 142 9.85 -26.04 8.29
CA ASP A 142 10.15 -25.27 7.07
C ASP A 142 9.18 -25.67 5.94
N GLY A 143 8.59 -24.68 5.27
CA GLY A 143 7.58 -24.94 4.23
C GLY A 143 8.13 -25.64 2.99
N GLN A 144 9.42 -25.47 2.68
CA GLN A 144 10.05 -26.01 1.48
C GLN A 144 10.69 -27.38 1.75
N ASN A 145 11.62 -27.44 2.70
CA ASN A 145 12.43 -28.63 2.97
C ASN A 145 11.83 -29.55 4.05
N ARG A 146 10.75 -29.12 4.72
CA ARG A 146 10.01 -29.89 5.75
C ARG A 146 10.85 -30.29 6.96
N LYS A 147 12.01 -29.67 7.18
CA LYS A 147 12.80 -29.86 8.40
C LYS A 147 12.04 -29.26 9.58
N MET A 148 12.07 -29.98 10.69
CA MET A 148 11.53 -29.49 11.96
C MET A 148 12.33 -28.29 12.44
N ILE A 149 11.63 -27.21 12.78
CA ILE A 149 12.18 -25.98 13.34
C ILE A 149 12.00 -26.01 14.86
N SER A 150 10.79 -26.28 15.34
CA SER A 150 10.47 -26.29 16.77
C SER A 150 9.22 -27.11 17.10
N THR A 151 9.01 -27.41 18.39
CA THR A 151 7.82 -28.10 18.91
C THR A 151 7.23 -27.33 20.10
N PRO A 152 6.51 -26.23 19.85
CA PRO A 152 6.02 -25.38 20.93
C PRO A 152 4.86 -26.03 21.70
N SER A 153 4.63 -25.56 22.94
CA SER A 153 3.48 -25.98 23.75
C SER A 153 2.16 -25.39 23.29
N SER A 154 2.20 -24.24 22.60
CA SER A 154 1.04 -23.57 22.02
C SER A 154 1.42 -22.83 20.74
N PHE A 155 0.42 -22.58 19.90
CA PHE A 155 0.55 -21.79 18.68
C PHE A 155 -0.72 -20.97 18.47
N ILE A 156 -0.56 -19.67 18.23
CA ILE A 156 -1.67 -18.76 17.94
C ILE A 156 -1.83 -18.68 16.42
N LEU A 157 -2.92 -19.25 15.90
CA LEU A 157 -3.26 -19.18 14.49
C LEU A 157 -4.16 -17.97 14.23
N PHE A 158 -3.69 -17.02 13.43
CA PHE A 158 -4.51 -15.90 12.94
C PHE A 158 -5.34 -16.27 11.69
N PRO A 159 -6.45 -15.56 11.41
CA PRO A 159 -7.26 -15.75 10.21
C PRO A 159 -6.48 -15.57 8.91
N ALA A 160 -6.89 -16.29 7.86
CA ALA A 160 -6.17 -16.31 6.60
C ALA A 160 -6.27 -14.99 5.81
N LYS A 161 -7.30 -14.18 6.08
CA LYS A 161 -7.61 -12.91 5.39
C LYS A 161 -7.87 -11.79 6.40
N HIS A 162 -7.67 -10.53 6.01
CA HIS A 162 -8.01 -9.36 6.83
C HIS A 162 -9.52 -9.16 6.97
N TYR A 163 -10.26 -9.35 5.88
CA TYR A 163 -11.72 -9.18 5.88
C TYR A 163 -12.41 -10.48 6.24
N LEU A 164 -13.15 -10.44 7.34
CA LEU A 164 -13.99 -11.54 7.83
C LEU A 164 -15.38 -10.98 8.00
N VAL A 165 -16.38 -11.66 7.46
CA VAL A 165 -17.80 -11.34 7.69
C VAL A 165 -18.33 -12.34 8.71
N PRO A 166 -18.59 -11.91 9.96
CA PRO A 166 -19.27 -12.72 10.97
C PRO A 166 -20.54 -13.40 10.47
N GLU A 167 -20.79 -14.60 11.00
CA GLU A 167 -22.01 -15.36 10.74
C GLU A 167 -23.24 -14.58 11.22
N GLY A 168 -24.29 -14.50 10.40
CA GLY A 168 -25.49 -13.69 10.66
C GLY A 168 -25.41 -12.21 10.25
N GLN A 169 -24.21 -11.62 10.15
CA GLN A 169 -24.06 -10.22 9.70
C GLN A 169 -24.38 -10.06 8.21
N ARG A 170 -24.14 -11.10 7.41
CA ARG A 170 -24.44 -11.13 5.97
C ARG A 170 -25.92 -10.87 5.67
N GLU A 171 -26.83 -11.53 6.37
CA GLU A 171 -28.28 -11.37 6.15
C GLU A 171 -28.77 -9.97 6.50
N LYS A 172 -28.21 -9.40 7.57
CA LYS A 172 -28.49 -8.02 7.97
C LYS A 172 -27.98 -7.03 6.92
N ALA A 173 -26.73 -7.18 6.48
CA ALA A 173 -26.13 -6.33 5.45
C ALA A 173 -26.94 -6.35 4.15
N ILE A 174 -27.38 -7.54 3.70
CA ILE A 174 -28.25 -7.68 2.52
C ILE A 174 -29.52 -6.83 2.66
N LYS A 175 -30.22 -6.93 3.80
CA LYS A 175 -31.46 -6.16 4.03
C LYS A 175 -31.19 -4.65 4.05
N GLU A 176 -30.08 -4.21 4.62
CA GLU A 176 -29.69 -2.80 4.65
C GLU A 176 -29.32 -2.27 3.25
N ILE A 177 -28.67 -3.10 2.42
CA ILE A 177 -28.37 -2.77 1.02
C ILE A 177 -29.66 -2.68 0.20
N GLU A 178 -30.61 -3.61 0.38
CA GLU A 178 -31.93 -3.57 -0.27
C GLU A 178 -32.69 -2.30 0.13
N ALA A 179 -32.70 -1.94 1.41
CA ALA A 179 -33.34 -0.72 1.89
C ALA A 179 -32.69 0.56 1.34
N GLU A 180 -31.35 0.63 1.28
CA GLU A 180 -30.64 1.77 0.68
C GLU A 180 -30.95 1.89 -0.82
N LEU A 181 -31.02 0.75 -1.53
CA LEU A 181 -31.40 0.73 -2.94
C LEU A 181 -32.81 1.30 -3.13
N GLU A 182 -33.79 0.83 -2.35
CA GLU A 182 -35.17 1.31 -2.44
C GLU A 182 -35.30 2.81 -2.15
N GLN A 183 -34.52 3.33 -1.20
CA GLN A 183 -34.47 4.76 -0.89
C GLN A 183 -33.83 5.59 -2.01
N ARG A 184 -32.80 5.05 -2.67
CA ARG A 184 -32.04 5.80 -3.68
C ARG A 184 -32.74 5.87 -5.04
N LEU A 185 -33.45 4.83 -5.45
CA LEU A 185 -34.05 4.75 -6.79
C LEU A 185 -34.99 5.91 -7.18
N PRO A 186 -35.86 6.44 -6.29
CA PRO A 186 -36.78 7.53 -6.63
C PRO A 186 -36.10 8.86 -6.96
N GLU A 187 -34.84 9.05 -6.54
CA GLU A 187 -34.08 10.29 -6.73
C GLU A 187 -33.26 10.30 -8.02
N MET A 188 -33.33 9.23 -8.82
CA MET A 188 -32.45 9.02 -9.97
C MET A 188 -33.22 9.09 -11.30
N GLU A 189 -32.53 9.55 -12.35
CA GLU A 189 -33.04 9.44 -13.71
C GLU A 189 -33.26 7.96 -14.10
N GLU A 190 -34.26 7.71 -14.96
CA GLU A 190 -34.77 6.37 -15.28
C GLU A 190 -33.67 5.38 -15.68
N MET A 191 -32.74 5.78 -16.55
CA MET A 191 -31.64 4.94 -17.02
C MET A 191 -30.65 4.62 -15.89
N SER A 192 -30.29 5.60 -15.07
CA SER A 192 -29.37 5.43 -13.94
C SER A 192 -30.02 4.58 -12.84
N ALA A 193 -31.31 4.75 -12.59
CA ALA A 193 -32.09 3.94 -11.65
C ALA A 193 -32.17 2.48 -12.10
N TYR A 194 -32.46 2.24 -13.39
CA TYR A 194 -32.50 0.89 -13.96
C TYR A 194 -31.14 0.19 -13.86
N ARG A 195 -30.05 0.91 -14.18
CA ARG A 195 -28.67 0.42 -14.06
C ARG A 195 -28.35 0.03 -12.62
N LEU A 196 -28.61 0.92 -11.66
CA LEU A 196 -28.32 0.70 -10.24
C LEU A 196 -29.09 -0.50 -9.70
N LYS A 197 -30.39 -0.59 -10.02
CA LYS A 197 -31.25 -1.70 -9.60
C LYS A 197 -30.77 -3.03 -10.14
N THR A 198 -30.50 -3.11 -11.43
CA THR A 198 -30.07 -4.36 -12.09
C THR A 198 -28.76 -4.86 -11.50
N ARG A 199 -27.75 -3.99 -11.41
CA ARG A 199 -26.44 -4.35 -10.85
C ARG A 199 -26.53 -4.74 -9.38
N THR A 200 -27.19 -3.94 -8.55
CA THR A 200 -27.25 -4.20 -7.11
C THR A 200 -27.98 -5.51 -6.80
N LYS A 201 -29.07 -5.82 -7.53
CA LYS A 201 -29.78 -7.09 -7.36
C LYS A 201 -28.92 -8.29 -7.75
N TYR A 202 -28.20 -8.21 -8.87
CA TYR A 202 -27.26 -9.24 -9.30
C TYR A 202 -26.16 -9.47 -8.24
N ASP A 203 -25.55 -8.39 -7.74
CA ASP A 203 -24.54 -8.48 -6.68
C ASP A 203 -25.12 -9.14 -5.41
N LEU A 204 -26.35 -8.78 -5.00
CA LEU A 204 -27.02 -9.39 -3.86
C LEU A 204 -27.37 -10.86 -4.04
N GLU A 205 -27.74 -11.30 -5.25
CA GLU A 205 -27.97 -12.71 -5.58
C GLU A 205 -26.67 -13.51 -5.43
N LEU A 206 -25.56 -13.03 -5.99
CA LEU A 206 -24.25 -13.67 -5.84
C LEU A 206 -23.78 -13.72 -4.38
N ILE A 207 -23.99 -12.65 -3.61
CA ILE A 207 -23.67 -12.63 -2.18
C ILE A 207 -24.52 -13.64 -1.40
N LYS A 208 -25.80 -13.82 -1.75
CA LYS A 208 -26.70 -14.81 -1.11
C LYS A 208 -26.26 -16.24 -1.41
N GLU A 209 -25.96 -16.56 -2.66
CA GLU A 209 -25.66 -17.94 -3.09
C GLU A 209 -24.21 -18.35 -2.81
N ILE A 210 -23.26 -17.48 -3.14
CA ILE A 210 -21.82 -17.80 -3.15
C ILE A 210 -21.11 -17.13 -1.97
N GLY A 211 -21.70 -16.09 -1.38
CA GLY A 211 -21.08 -15.31 -0.31
C GLY A 211 -20.09 -14.24 -0.80
N TYR A 212 -20.01 -14.03 -2.11
CA TYR A 212 -19.06 -13.12 -2.75
C TYR A 212 -19.64 -12.55 -4.05
N CYS A 213 -19.25 -11.31 -4.38
CA CYS A 213 -19.44 -10.71 -5.70
C CYS A 213 -18.22 -9.87 -6.08
N ASN A 214 -18.05 -9.59 -7.37
CA ASN A 214 -17.00 -8.70 -7.84
C ASN A 214 -17.27 -7.26 -7.37
N GLY A 215 -16.34 -6.68 -6.63
CA GLY A 215 -16.50 -5.35 -6.06
C GLY A 215 -17.27 -5.34 -4.73
N ILE A 216 -17.31 -6.47 -4.01
CA ILE A 216 -17.97 -6.59 -2.70
C ILE A 216 -17.53 -5.51 -1.70
N GLU A 217 -16.31 -4.97 -1.83
CA GLU A 217 -15.81 -3.87 -1.00
C GLU A 217 -16.67 -2.61 -1.05
N ASN A 218 -17.43 -2.39 -2.13
CA ASN A 218 -18.36 -1.27 -2.25
C ASN A 218 -19.53 -1.36 -1.26
N TYR A 219 -19.76 -2.54 -0.68
CA TYR A 219 -20.76 -2.79 0.36
C TYR A 219 -20.14 -2.88 1.77
N SER A 220 -18.83 -2.60 1.90
CA SER A 220 -18.06 -2.81 3.15
C SER A 220 -18.72 -2.20 4.37
N ARG A 221 -19.27 -0.98 4.30
CA ARG A 221 -19.96 -0.35 5.42
C ARG A 221 -21.08 -1.22 6.00
N HIS A 222 -21.92 -1.80 5.13
CA HIS A 222 -23.04 -2.66 5.53
C HIS A 222 -22.52 -3.95 6.16
N PHE A 223 -21.47 -4.54 5.58
CA PHE A 223 -20.84 -5.73 6.15
C PHE A 223 -20.13 -5.47 7.48
N ASP A 224 -19.54 -4.30 7.67
CA ASP A 224 -18.89 -3.92 8.93
C ASP A 224 -19.93 -3.53 10.01
N GLY A 225 -21.18 -3.23 9.62
CA GLY A 225 -22.19 -2.65 10.50
C GLY A 225 -21.88 -1.22 10.96
N ARG A 226 -21.09 -0.49 10.17
CA ARG A 226 -20.71 0.91 10.43
C ARG A 226 -21.85 1.86 10.10
N ASN A 227 -21.89 3.01 10.79
CA ASN A 227 -22.81 4.09 10.44
C ASN A 227 -22.36 4.81 9.15
N PRO A 228 -23.28 5.45 8.42
CA PRO A 228 -22.92 6.31 7.28
C PRO A 228 -21.87 7.36 7.67
N GLY A 229 -20.82 7.49 6.85
CA GLY A 229 -19.72 8.42 7.08
C GLY A 229 -18.67 7.97 8.11
N GLU A 230 -18.93 6.92 8.90
CA GLU A 230 -18.00 6.40 9.89
C GLU A 230 -16.70 5.88 9.21
N PRO A 231 -15.50 6.23 9.72
CA PRO A 231 -14.25 5.82 9.11
C PRO A 231 -14.11 4.29 9.07
N PRO A 232 -13.51 3.72 8.00
CA PRO A 232 -13.15 2.31 8.00
C PRO A 232 -12.00 2.03 8.96
N TYR A 233 -11.91 0.78 9.39
CA TYR A 233 -10.73 0.28 10.10
C TYR A 233 -9.53 0.24 9.15
N CYS A 234 -8.35 0.58 9.64
CA CYS A 234 -7.12 0.62 8.86
C CYS A 234 -5.95 0.04 9.67
N LEU A 235 -4.72 0.05 9.13
CA LEU A 235 -3.54 -0.45 9.85
C LEU A 235 -3.32 0.30 11.17
N LEU A 236 -3.64 1.60 11.22
CA LEU A 236 -3.43 2.44 12.41
C LEU A 236 -4.29 1.98 13.61
N ASP A 237 -5.40 1.28 13.35
CA ASP A 237 -6.25 0.69 14.40
C ASP A 237 -5.64 -0.56 15.03
N TYR A 238 -4.66 -1.19 14.37
CA TYR A 238 -3.90 -2.33 14.90
C TYR A 238 -2.71 -1.87 15.76
N LEU A 239 -2.37 -0.58 15.72
CA LEU A 239 -1.24 -0.06 16.50
C LEU A 239 -1.59 0.00 17.98
N PRO A 240 -0.67 -0.42 18.87
CA PRO A 240 -0.86 -0.24 20.31
C PRO A 240 -0.87 1.25 20.68
N LYS A 241 -1.37 1.57 21.88
CA LYS A 241 -1.55 2.96 22.34
C LYS A 241 -0.22 3.72 22.46
N ASP A 242 0.86 3.02 22.74
CA ASP A 242 2.22 3.51 22.94
C ASP A 242 3.09 3.42 21.66
N ALA A 243 2.49 3.13 20.49
CA ALA A 243 3.21 3.08 19.24
C ALA A 243 3.88 4.42 18.90
N LEU A 244 5.08 4.33 18.31
CA LEU A 244 5.79 5.44 17.68
C LEU A 244 5.53 5.39 16.17
N VAL A 245 5.09 6.51 15.61
CA VAL A 245 4.88 6.66 14.16
C VAL A 245 5.97 7.56 13.58
N VAL A 246 6.74 7.05 12.63
CA VAL A 246 7.73 7.83 11.89
C VAL A 246 7.18 8.09 10.50
N ILE A 247 7.13 9.36 10.11
CA ILE A 247 6.66 9.79 8.79
C ILE A 247 7.88 10.31 8.04
N ASP A 248 8.40 9.44 7.17
CA ASP A 248 9.53 9.72 6.30
C ASP A 248 9.13 10.65 5.16
N GLU A 249 10.06 11.50 4.74
CA GLU A 249 9.85 12.60 3.80
C GLU A 249 8.50 13.30 4.03
N SER A 250 8.28 13.76 5.26
CA SER A 250 6.96 14.24 5.72
C SER A 250 6.35 15.32 4.83
N HIS A 251 7.20 16.16 4.23
CA HIS A 251 6.82 17.26 3.35
C HIS A 251 6.16 16.77 2.05
N VAL A 252 6.37 15.51 1.65
CA VAL A 252 5.72 14.83 0.52
C VAL A 252 4.64 13.85 1.01
N THR A 253 4.95 13.07 2.04
CA THR A 253 4.08 12.01 2.54
C THR A 253 2.76 12.57 3.10
N LEU A 254 2.79 13.70 3.82
CA LEU A 254 1.58 14.31 4.36
C LEU A 254 0.63 14.85 3.27
N PRO A 255 1.08 15.64 2.28
CA PRO A 255 0.24 16.00 1.13
C PRO A 255 -0.33 14.78 0.39
N GLN A 256 0.44 13.70 0.25
CA GLN A 256 -0.07 12.47 -0.37
C GLN A 256 -1.23 11.87 0.44
N LEU A 257 -1.09 11.76 1.77
CA LEU A 257 -2.15 11.29 2.66
C LEU A 257 -3.42 12.16 2.55
N HIS A 258 -3.28 13.49 2.47
CA HIS A 258 -4.40 14.39 2.23
C HIS A 258 -5.11 14.13 0.88
N GLY A 259 -4.35 13.79 -0.16
CA GLY A 259 -4.87 13.60 -1.52
C GLY A 259 -5.68 12.32 -1.71
N MET A 260 -5.36 11.25 -0.97
CA MET A 260 -5.94 9.91 -1.22
C MET A 260 -7.47 9.89 -1.16
N GLN A 261 -8.06 10.50 -0.12
CA GLN A 261 -9.51 10.49 0.06
C GLN A 261 -10.24 11.36 -0.97
N LYS A 262 -9.68 12.52 -1.33
CA LYS A 262 -10.28 13.42 -2.33
C LYS A 262 -10.31 12.77 -3.71
N GLY A 263 -9.21 12.11 -4.09
CA GLY A 263 -9.12 11.35 -5.33
C GLY A 263 -10.14 10.20 -5.40
N ASP A 264 -10.22 9.40 -4.32
CA ASP A 264 -11.19 8.29 -4.24
C ASP A 264 -12.64 8.79 -4.36
N ARG A 265 -12.98 9.86 -3.62
CA ARG A 265 -14.32 10.44 -3.64
C ARG A 265 -14.69 11.00 -5.01
N SER A 266 -13.78 11.72 -5.67
CA SER A 266 -14.00 12.29 -7.00
C SER A 266 -14.33 11.20 -8.02
N ARG A 267 -13.55 10.10 -8.02
CA ARG A 267 -13.79 8.94 -8.89
C ARG A 267 -15.16 8.29 -8.62
N LYS A 268 -15.51 8.05 -7.35
CA LYS A 268 -16.77 7.41 -6.98
C LYS A 268 -17.99 8.26 -7.24
N LYS A 269 -17.84 9.59 -7.25
CA LYS A 269 -18.95 10.50 -7.54
C LYS A 269 -19.60 10.20 -8.89
N ALA A 270 -18.80 10.02 -9.94
CA ALA A 270 -19.33 9.65 -11.26
C ALA A 270 -20.04 8.28 -11.23
N LEU A 271 -19.49 7.29 -10.54
CA LEU A 271 -20.13 5.98 -10.42
C LEU A 271 -21.50 6.06 -9.72
N ILE A 272 -21.63 6.88 -8.68
CA ILE A 272 -22.84 6.99 -7.87
C ILE A 272 -23.89 7.86 -8.56
N ASP A 273 -23.49 9.01 -9.12
CA ASP A 273 -24.38 9.92 -9.82
C ASP A 273 -25.05 9.24 -11.02
N TYR A 274 -24.29 8.39 -11.74
CA TYR A 274 -24.77 7.64 -12.91
C TYR A 274 -25.22 6.21 -12.57
N GLY A 275 -25.45 5.87 -11.30
CA GLY A 275 -26.12 4.61 -10.94
C GLY A 275 -25.33 3.33 -11.18
N PHE A 276 -24.00 3.38 -11.17
CA PHE A 276 -23.14 2.19 -11.14
C PHE A 276 -22.96 1.63 -9.73
N ARG A 277 -23.05 2.47 -8.68
CA ARG A 277 -22.89 2.10 -7.28
C ARG A 277 -23.85 2.87 -6.36
N LEU A 278 -24.15 2.28 -5.19
CA LEU A 278 -24.93 2.92 -4.13
C LEU A 278 -24.14 4.04 -3.42
N PRO A 279 -24.80 5.00 -2.76
CA PRO A 279 -24.15 6.03 -1.95
C PRO A 279 -23.19 5.46 -0.88
N SER A 280 -23.52 4.33 -0.27
CA SER A 280 -22.66 3.60 0.67
C SER A 280 -21.27 3.25 0.14
N ALA A 281 -21.06 3.22 -1.18
CA ALA A 281 -19.74 3.01 -1.75
C ALA A 281 -18.76 4.14 -1.39
N TYR A 282 -19.24 5.35 -1.06
CA TYR A 282 -18.40 6.42 -0.51
C TYR A 282 -17.75 6.04 0.82
N ASP A 283 -18.36 5.16 1.61
CA ASP A 283 -17.89 4.76 2.93
C ASP A 283 -16.80 3.66 2.86
N ASN A 284 -16.50 3.16 1.66
CA ASN A 284 -15.36 2.29 1.34
C ASN A 284 -14.11 3.10 0.92
N ARG A 285 -13.63 4.01 1.76
CA ARG A 285 -12.63 5.03 1.39
C ARG A 285 -11.35 4.92 2.22
N PRO A 286 -10.22 5.51 1.82
CA PRO A 286 -9.16 5.79 2.78
C PRO A 286 -9.64 6.82 3.82
N LEU A 287 -8.90 6.93 4.92
CA LEU A 287 -9.13 7.96 5.94
C LEU A 287 -9.04 9.37 5.33
N THR A 288 -9.84 10.30 5.85
CA THR A 288 -9.53 11.72 5.70
C THR A 288 -8.29 12.07 6.51
N PHE A 289 -7.69 13.22 6.25
CA PHE A 289 -6.51 13.63 7.01
C PHE A 289 -6.84 13.90 8.48
N GLU A 290 -8.01 14.46 8.76
CA GLU A 290 -8.48 14.71 10.13
C GLU A 290 -8.70 13.40 10.90
N GLU A 291 -9.21 12.36 10.22
CA GLU A 291 -9.34 11.03 10.79
C GLU A 291 -7.96 10.41 11.06
N PHE A 292 -7.01 10.56 10.13
CA PHE A 292 -5.62 10.14 10.31
C PHE A 292 -4.98 10.82 11.53
N GLU A 293 -5.08 12.15 11.65
CA GLU A 293 -4.64 12.91 12.84
C GLU A 293 -5.32 12.37 14.11
N GLY A 294 -6.62 12.08 14.03
CA GLY A 294 -7.39 11.47 15.11
C GLY A 294 -6.85 10.12 15.56
N LYS A 295 -6.45 9.24 14.63
CA LYS A 295 -5.84 7.93 14.93
C LYS A 295 -4.44 8.06 15.55
N LEU A 296 -3.70 9.12 15.20
CA LEU A 296 -2.40 9.43 15.79
C LEU A 296 -2.49 10.11 17.15
N LYS A 297 -3.64 10.67 17.51
CA LYS A 297 -3.82 11.35 18.80
C LYS A 297 -3.47 10.43 19.98
N GLY A 298 -2.59 10.91 20.85
CA GLY A 298 -2.09 10.17 22.01
C GLY A 298 -0.93 9.21 21.71
N LYS A 299 -0.49 9.09 20.46
CA LYS A 299 0.73 8.39 20.05
C LYS A 299 1.87 9.40 19.86
N SER A 300 3.10 8.90 19.92
CA SER A 300 4.27 9.71 19.54
C SER A 300 4.44 9.68 18.03
N ALA A 301 4.71 10.84 17.42
CA ALA A 301 5.00 10.94 15.99
C ALA A 301 6.32 11.69 15.76
N ILE A 302 7.12 11.23 14.80
CA ILE A 302 8.34 11.89 14.34
C ILE A 302 8.18 12.16 12.85
N PHE A 303 8.24 13.44 12.48
CA PHE A 303 8.33 13.86 11.09
C PHE A 303 9.81 13.91 10.70
N VAL A 304 10.19 13.17 9.67
CA VAL A 304 11.56 13.16 9.13
C VAL A 304 11.51 13.85 7.78
N SER A 305 12.24 14.95 7.63
CA SER A 305 12.35 15.71 6.38
C SER A 305 13.53 16.66 6.46
N ALA A 306 14.26 16.81 5.35
CA ALA A 306 15.24 17.88 5.19
C ALA A 306 14.58 19.26 5.04
N THR A 307 13.32 19.29 4.60
CA THR A 307 12.55 20.48 4.22
C THR A 307 11.14 20.43 4.85
N PRO A 308 11.01 20.37 6.20
CA PRO A 308 9.71 20.25 6.83
C PRO A 308 8.81 21.45 6.49
N ALA A 309 7.57 21.18 6.10
CA ALA A 309 6.60 22.19 5.74
C ALA A 309 5.92 22.78 7.00
N GLU A 310 5.00 23.73 6.77
CA GLU A 310 4.36 24.49 7.85
C GLU A 310 3.56 23.62 8.81
N TYR A 311 2.92 22.57 8.30
CA TYR A 311 2.16 21.64 9.14
C TYR A 311 3.07 20.96 10.17
N GLU A 312 4.22 20.43 9.76
CA GLU A 312 5.15 19.76 10.64
C GLU A 312 5.74 20.72 11.66
N ARG A 313 6.11 21.93 11.24
CA ARG A 313 6.66 22.97 12.11
C ARG A 313 5.67 23.39 13.20
N THR A 314 4.41 23.58 12.84
CA THR A 314 3.36 24.02 13.77
C THR A 314 2.86 22.90 14.69
N ARG A 315 2.91 21.64 14.26
CA ARG A 315 2.50 20.48 15.06
C ARG A 315 3.58 19.93 15.97
N SER A 316 4.86 20.18 15.68
CA SER A 316 5.98 19.63 16.44
C SER A 316 6.18 20.37 17.76
N SER A 317 6.30 19.63 18.87
CA SER A 317 6.69 20.19 20.16
C SER A 317 8.17 20.57 20.22
N GLN A 318 9.00 19.90 19.42
CA GLN A 318 10.43 20.14 19.31
C GLN A 318 10.87 19.86 17.87
N ILE A 319 11.65 20.77 17.32
CA ILE A 319 12.35 20.58 16.04
C ILE A 319 13.80 20.19 16.37
N VAL A 320 14.24 19.05 15.86
CA VAL A 320 15.61 18.55 16.05
C VAL A 320 16.35 18.65 14.73
N GLU A 321 17.41 19.44 14.71
CA GLU A 321 18.26 19.58 13.53
C GLU A 321 19.40 18.56 13.57
N GLN A 322 19.57 17.81 12.48
CA GLN A 322 20.68 16.87 12.29
C GLN A 322 21.41 17.21 10.99
N LEU A 323 22.21 18.28 11.04
CA LEU A 323 22.95 18.80 9.87
C LEU A 323 24.34 18.17 9.71
N VAL A 324 24.96 17.75 10.81
CA VAL A 324 26.33 17.21 10.79
C VAL A 324 26.31 15.79 10.23
N ARG A 325 26.90 15.62 9.03
CA ARG A 325 27.09 14.30 8.42
C ARG A 325 28.26 13.57 9.09
N PRO A 326 28.14 12.28 9.45
CA PRO A 326 29.24 11.52 10.04
C PRO A 326 30.50 11.46 9.18
N THR A 327 30.35 11.57 7.85
CA THR A 327 31.45 11.59 6.87
C THR A 327 32.17 12.94 6.79
N GLY A 328 31.64 14.00 7.41
CA GLY A 328 32.16 15.36 7.28
C GLY A 328 31.85 16.03 5.93
N LEU A 329 30.98 15.42 5.10
CA LEU A 329 30.55 16.02 3.83
C LEU A 329 29.81 17.34 4.06
N LEU A 330 30.27 18.37 3.37
CA LEU A 330 29.70 19.72 3.41
C LEU A 330 28.53 19.83 2.43
N ASP A 331 27.64 20.78 2.70
CA ASP A 331 26.67 21.22 1.70
C ASP A 331 27.40 21.87 0.50
N PRO A 332 26.89 21.69 -0.73
CA PRO A 332 27.56 22.20 -1.92
C PRO A 332 27.52 23.74 -1.98
N SER A 333 28.53 24.33 -2.60
CA SER A 333 28.52 25.76 -2.93
C SER A 333 27.50 26.06 -4.02
N VAL A 334 26.69 27.10 -3.84
CA VAL A 334 25.68 27.53 -4.82
C VAL A 334 26.17 28.75 -5.59
N GLU A 335 26.08 28.70 -6.93
CA GLU A 335 26.39 29.81 -7.83
C GLU A 335 25.18 30.13 -8.70
N VAL A 336 24.86 31.42 -8.86
CA VAL A 336 23.76 31.89 -9.72
C VAL A 336 24.36 32.55 -10.96
N ARG A 337 24.04 32.02 -12.14
CA ARG A 337 24.53 32.51 -13.44
C ARG A 337 23.39 33.10 -14.29
N PRO A 338 23.66 34.08 -15.19
CA PRO A 338 22.66 34.61 -16.11
C PRO A 338 22.14 33.55 -17.08
N THR A 339 20.89 33.72 -17.56
CA THR A 339 20.28 32.82 -18.56
C THR A 339 20.90 32.95 -19.96
N PHE A 340 21.52 34.09 -20.27
CA PHE A 340 22.19 34.31 -21.55
C PHE A 340 23.45 33.42 -21.64
N GLY A 341 23.49 32.53 -22.63
CA GLY A 341 24.61 31.60 -22.82
C GLY A 341 24.62 30.40 -21.86
N GLN A 342 23.52 30.14 -21.15
CA GLN A 342 23.47 29.09 -20.11
C GLN A 342 23.74 27.67 -20.64
N VAL A 343 23.40 27.39 -21.91
CA VAL A 343 23.62 26.07 -22.50
C VAL A 343 25.09 25.87 -22.84
N GLU A 344 25.74 26.88 -23.41
CA GLU A 344 27.18 26.87 -23.69
C GLU A 344 28.00 26.75 -22.40
N ASP A 345 27.58 27.47 -21.36
CA ASP A 345 28.17 27.39 -20.03
C ASP A 345 28.02 25.99 -19.41
N LEU A 346 26.80 25.42 -19.47
CA LEU A 346 26.55 24.06 -19.02
C LEU A 346 27.42 23.03 -19.75
N ILE A 347 27.51 23.10 -21.09
CA ILE A 347 28.32 22.17 -21.88
C ILE A 347 29.77 22.19 -21.40
N LYS A 348 30.32 23.38 -21.15
CA LYS A 348 31.69 23.54 -20.65
C LYS A 348 31.85 22.90 -19.27
N GLU A 349 30.95 23.18 -18.33
CA GLU A 349 31.03 22.61 -16.98
C GLU A 349 30.89 21.09 -17.01
N VAL A 350 29.95 20.55 -17.78
CA VAL A 350 29.77 19.10 -17.92
C VAL A 350 31.02 18.43 -18.50
N LYS A 351 31.65 19.03 -19.51
CA LYS A 351 32.92 18.52 -20.06
C LYS A 351 34.04 18.51 -19.01
N ASN A 352 34.17 19.59 -18.24
CA ASN A 352 35.17 19.67 -17.17
C ASN A 352 34.96 18.57 -16.10
N ARG A 353 33.70 18.29 -15.73
CA ARG A 353 33.37 17.22 -14.78
C ARG A 353 33.62 15.83 -15.35
N ALA A 354 33.26 15.62 -16.61
CA ALA A 354 33.54 14.36 -17.31
C ALA A 354 35.05 14.08 -17.41
N GLU A 355 35.88 15.09 -17.68
CA GLU A 355 37.35 14.98 -17.69
C GLU A 355 37.93 14.60 -16.32
N ALA A 356 37.29 15.06 -15.23
CA ALA A 356 37.63 14.68 -13.86
C ALA A 356 37.08 13.30 -13.44
N GLY A 357 36.33 12.63 -14.31
CA GLY A 357 35.69 11.35 -14.00
C GLY A 357 34.45 11.45 -13.12
N GLU A 358 33.89 12.65 -12.95
CA GLU A 358 32.72 12.96 -12.12
C GLU A 358 31.43 13.00 -12.96
N ARG A 359 30.26 13.13 -12.33
CA ARG A 359 28.94 13.16 -12.98
C ARG A 359 28.18 14.46 -12.72
N THR A 360 27.30 14.79 -13.67
CA THR A 360 26.45 15.98 -13.60
C THR A 360 24.97 15.59 -13.64
N LEU A 361 24.18 16.22 -12.77
CA LEU A 361 22.72 16.22 -12.85
C LEU A 361 22.23 17.57 -13.36
N VAL A 362 21.25 17.56 -14.25
CA VAL A 362 20.62 18.77 -14.78
C VAL A 362 19.12 18.67 -14.59
N THR A 363 18.49 19.67 -13.99
CA THR A 363 17.03 19.73 -13.83
C THR A 363 16.43 20.80 -14.74
N THR A 364 15.37 20.43 -15.45
CA THR A 364 14.57 21.33 -16.31
C THR A 364 13.09 21.34 -15.90
N LEU A 365 12.32 22.28 -16.44
CA LEU A 365 10.89 22.41 -16.11
C LEU A 365 9.98 21.44 -16.90
N THR A 366 10.37 21.07 -18.13
CA THR A 366 9.50 20.30 -19.02
C THR A 366 10.21 19.09 -19.61
N LYS A 367 9.43 18.04 -19.90
CA LYS A 367 9.92 16.83 -20.57
C LYS A 367 10.64 17.15 -21.87
N ARG A 368 10.01 17.97 -22.70
CA ARG A 368 10.57 18.41 -23.97
C ARG A 368 11.91 19.12 -23.80
N MET A 369 12.03 20.02 -22.81
CA MET A 369 13.31 20.68 -22.52
C MET A 369 14.38 19.70 -22.05
N ALA A 370 14.01 18.67 -21.27
CA ALA A 370 14.96 17.64 -20.86
C ALA A 370 15.47 16.83 -22.06
N GLU A 371 14.58 16.45 -22.98
CA GLU A 371 14.89 15.75 -24.23
C GLU A 371 15.78 16.62 -25.14
N ASP A 372 15.31 17.83 -25.48
CA ASP A 372 16.00 18.78 -26.36
C ASP A 372 17.41 19.12 -25.81
N LEU A 373 17.55 19.31 -24.49
CA LEU A 373 18.83 19.61 -23.86
C LEU A 373 19.77 18.40 -23.86
N ALA A 374 19.26 17.19 -23.61
CA ALA A 374 20.07 15.98 -23.68
C ALA A 374 20.58 15.73 -25.11
N GLU A 375 19.73 15.91 -26.13
CA GLU A 375 20.12 15.83 -27.54
C GLU A 375 21.18 16.88 -27.90
N ARG A 376 21.01 18.11 -27.41
CA ARG A 376 21.99 19.19 -27.62
C ARG A 376 23.34 18.86 -27.03
N LEU A 377 23.38 18.35 -25.78
CA LEU A 377 24.61 17.91 -25.12
C LEU A 377 25.31 16.81 -25.92
N VAL A 378 24.55 15.81 -26.42
CA VAL A 378 25.08 14.74 -27.27
C VAL A 378 25.67 15.28 -28.56
N SER A 379 25.00 16.23 -29.23
CA SER A 379 25.50 16.86 -30.46
C SER A 379 26.83 17.59 -30.28
N GLU A 380 27.10 18.07 -29.07
CA GLU A 380 28.30 18.81 -28.69
C GLU A 380 29.37 17.91 -28.06
N GLY A 381 29.20 16.59 -28.15
CA GLY A 381 30.19 15.58 -27.76
C GLY A 381 30.15 15.15 -26.29
N VAL A 382 29.08 15.46 -25.56
CA VAL A 382 28.87 15.01 -24.17
C VAL A 382 28.05 13.71 -24.16
N LYS A 383 28.43 12.73 -23.35
CA LYS A 383 27.57 11.55 -23.13
C LYS A 383 26.45 11.91 -22.18
N ALA A 384 25.26 12.19 -22.71
CA ALA A 384 24.09 12.56 -21.92
C ALA A 384 22.91 11.61 -22.14
N ARG A 385 22.08 11.49 -21.10
CA ARG A 385 20.77 10.81 -21.13
C ARG A 385 19.73 11.70 -20.44
N TYR A 386 18.45 11.42 -20.68
CA TYR A 386 17.36 12.10 -20.00
C TYR A 386 16.53 11.17 -19.12
N LEU A 387 15.84 11.72 -18.12
CA LEU A 387 14.93 11.00 -17.23
C LEU A 387 13.62 11.79 -16.97
N HIS A 388 12.48 11.21 -17.35
CA HIS A 388 11.15 11.78 -17.13
C HIS A 388 10.13 10.74 -16.62
N ALA A 389 8.93 11.18 -16.24
CA ALA A 389 7.96 10.38 -15.48
C ALA A 389 7.40 9.14 -16.22
N GLU A 390 7.41 9.13 -17.56
CA GLU A 390 6.94 7.98 -18.35
C GLU A 390 7.96 6.82 -18.43
N ILE A 391 9.19 6.99 -17.93
CA ILE A 391 10.18 5.91 -17.91
C ILE A 391 9.82 4.94 -16.80
N GLU A 392 9.73 3.65 -17.14
CA GLU A 392 9.41 2.59 -16.19
C GLU A 392 10.45 2.51 -15.05
N THR A 393 10.02 2.14 -13.84
CA THR A 393 10.88 2.10 -12.65
C THR A 393 12.12 1.22 -12.83
N LEU A 394 12.00 0.09 -13.53
CA LEU A 394 13.15 -0.78 -13.85
C LEU A 394 14.14 -0.09 -14.79
N GLN A 395 13.65 0.56 -15.84
CA GLN A 395 14.48 1.33 -16.77
C GLN A 395 15.15 2.53 -16.08
N ARG A 396 14.43 3.22 -15.18
CA ARG A 396 15.00 4.30 -14.36
C ARG A 396 16.17 3.78 -13.51
N SER A 397 16.01 2.64 -12.86
CA SER A 397 17.06 2.05 -12.02
C SER A 397 18.30 1.68 -12.84
N GLU A 398 18.08 1.20 -14.06
CA GLU A 398 19.15 0.90 -15.01
C GLU A 398 19.87 2.17 -15.50
N ILE A 399 19.14 3.24 -15.86
CA ILE A 399 19.74 4.53 -16.26
C ILE A 399 20.62 5.09 -15.13
N ILE A 400 20.13 5.05 -13.88
CA ILE A 400 20.91 5.49 -12.71
C ILE A 400 22.16 4.61 -12.52
N ARG A 401 22.05 3.29 -12.70
CA ARG A 401 23.20 2.37 -12.65
C ARG A 401 24.25 2.71 -13.72
N GLN A 402 23.80 2.98 -14.94
CA GLN A 402 24.66 3.36 -16.07
C GLN A 402 25.40 4.69 -15.83
N LEU A 403 24.73 5.67 -15.22
CA LEU A 403 25.37 6.93 -14.80
C LEU A 403 26.54 6.65 -13.82
N ARG A 404 26.27 5.84 -12.79
CA ARG A 404 27.29 5.47 -11.79
C ARG A 404 28.47 4.73 -12.39
N LEU A 405 28.22 3.84 -13.35
CA LEU A 405 29.26 3.11 -14.08
C LEU A 405 30.06 3.98 -15.06
N GLY A 406 29.62 5.21 -15.34
CA GLY A 406 30.28 6.09 -16.31
C GLY A 406 30.03 5.71 -17.76
N GLU A 407 28.91 5.02 -18.04
CA GLU A 407 28.48 4.83 -19.43
C GLU A 407 28.08 6.17 -20.08
N PHE A 408 27.61 7.10 -19.24
CA PHE A 408 27.39 8.51 -19.61
C PHE A 408 27.70 9.43 -18.42
N ASP A 409 27.91 10.71 -18.71
CA ASP A 409 28.49 11.69 -17.77
C ASP A 409 27.43 12.66 -17.21
N CYS A 410 26.32 12.84 -17.94
CA CYS A 410 25.28 13.82 -17.61
C CYS A 410 23.86 13.23 -17.68
N LEU A 411 23.07 13.41 -16.62
CA LEU A 411 21.65 13.05 -16.60
C LEU A 411 20.78 14.30 -16.55
N VAL A 412 19.95 14.50 -17.58
CA VAL A 412 18.99 15.60 -17.67
C VAL A 412 17.60 15.12 -17.25
N GLY A 413 17.06 15.64 -16.17
CA GLY A 413 15.74 15.23 -15.68
C GLY A 413 14.83 16.40 -15.39
N ILE A 414 13.62 16.06 -14.99
CA ILE A 414 12.67 17.00 -14.38
C ILE A 414 12.72 16.79 -12.85
N ASN A 415 11.58 16.88 -12.18
CA ASN A 415 11.35 16.74 -10.73
C ASN A 415 11.73 15.36 -10.13
N LEU A 416 12.41 14.50 -10.90
CA LEU A 416 12.77 13.12 -10.52
C LEU A 416 14.18 13.00 -9.95
N LEU A 417 14.94 14.09 -9.92
CA LEU A 417 16.32 14.16 -9.41
C LEU A 417 16.38 14.77 -7.99
N ARG A 418 15.48 14.34 -7.09
CA ARG A 418 15.36 14.91 -5.73
C ARG A 418 15.64 13.87 -4.65
N GLU A 419 14.61 13.09 -4.32
CA GLU A 419 14.61 12.23 -3.13
C GLU A 419 15.14 10.82 -3.44
N GLY A 420 15.87 10.24 -2.48
CA GLY A 420 16.33 8.86 -2.52
C GLY A 420 17.41 8.54 -3.57
N LEU A 421 17.98 9.54 -4.23
CA LEU A 421 19.11 9.37 -5.15
C LEU A 421 20.43 9.63 -4.41
N ASP A 422 21.10 8.57 -4.00
CA ASP A 422 22.45 8.64 -3.45
C ASP A 422 23.48 8.32 -4.53
N LEU A 423 24.12 9.38 -5.05
CA LEU A 423 25.07 9.33 -6.17
C LEU A 423 26.37 10.04 -5.77
N PRO A 424 27.29 9.35 -5.08
CA PRO A 424 28.55 9.96 -4.65
C PRO A 424 29.44 10.38 -5.83
N GLU A 425 29.18 9.86 -7.03
CA GLU A 425 29.89 10.21 -8.25
C GLU A 425 29.45 11.58 -8.82
N VAL A 426 28.33 12.15 -8.34
CA VAL A 426 27.82 13.46 -8.78
C VAL A 426 28.49 14.59 -8.01
N SER A 427 29.12 15.51 -8.74
CA SER A 427 29.80 16.70 -8.16
C SER A 427 29.22 18.03 -8.66
N LEU A 428 28.30 18.00 -9.63
CA LEU A 428 27.61 19.18 -10.15
C LEU A 428 26.11 18.91 -10.32
N VAL A 429 25.30 19.85 -9.83
CA VAL A 429 23.86 19.90 -10.08
C VAL A 429 23.55 21.25 -10.73
N ALA A 430 23.02 21.24 -11.95
CA ALA A 430 22.62 22.44 -12.67
C ALA A 430 21.09 22.56 -12.71
N ILE A 431 20.55 23.69 -12.25
CA ILE A 431 19.11 23.93 -12.17
C ILE A 431 18.73 25.00 -13.19
N PHE A 432 18.00 24.62 -14.24
CA PHE A 432 17.53 25.54 -15.26
C PHE A 432 16.23 26.21 -14.83
N ASP A 433 16.03 27.45 -15.29
CA ASP A 433 14.84 28.27 -15.01
C ASP A 433 14.55 28.41 -13.50
N ALA A 434 15.60 28.52 -12.68
CA ALA A 434 15.49 28.60 -11.22
C ALA A 434 14.74 29.86 -10.71
N ASP A 435 14.49 30.84 -11.58
CA ASP A 435 13.71 32.04 -11.30
C ASP A 435 12.19 31.87 -11.56
N LYS A 436 11.79 30.77 -12.22
CA LYS A 436 10.39 30.49 -12.50
C LYS A 436 9.71 29.92 -11.27
N GLN A 437 8.74 30.67 -10.75
CA GLN A 437 7.86 30.16 -9.71
C GLN A 437 7.06 28.97 -10.24
N GLY A 438 7.18 27.85 -9.55
CA GLY A 438 6.45 26.62 -9.82
C GLY A 438 6.39 25.76 -8.58
N PHE A 439 6.02 24.49 -8.74
CA PHE A 439 6.17 23.49 -7.68
C PHE A 439 7.65 23.20 -7.37
N LEU A 440 8.54 23.53 -8.30
CA LEU A 440 9.98 23.32 -8.19
C LEU A 440 10.65 24.33 -7.28
#